data_AF-A0A7J3MG80-F1
#
_entry.id   AF-A0A7J3MG80-F1
#
_cell.length_a   1.000
_cell.length_b   1.000
_cell.length_c   1.000
_cell.angle_alpha   90.00
_cell.angle_beta   90.00
_cell.angle_gamma   90.00
#
_symmetry.space_group_name_H-M   'P 1'
#
loop_
_entity.id
_entity.type
_entity.pdbx_description
1 polymer ?
#
loop_
_entity_poly.entity_id
_entity_poly.type
_entity_poly.pdbx_seq_one_letter_code
_entity_poly.pdbx_strand_id
1 'polypeptide(L)'
;MLELIGLIGLVLIVIAWIPETIKTLKKLEKPARIEFLMLYFFGSILLTMHAITIRDPVFITLNGIASILSGINFGKALVLKGRK
;
A
#
# COMPACT_ATOMS: atom_id res chain seq x y z
N MET A 1 -21.18 10.13 -10.82
CA MET A 1 -21.62 9.05 -9.90
C MET A 1 -20.54 8.01 -9.66
N LEU A 2 -19.93 7.42 -10.71
CA LEU A 2 -18.84 6.43 -10.55
C LEU A 2 -17.61 6.99 -9.81
N GLU A 3 -17.28 8.27 -10.00
CA GLU A 3 -16.15 8.92 -9.31
C GLU A 3 -16.31 8.97 -7.78
N LEU A 4 -17.53 9.18 -7.28
CA LEU A 4 -17.79 9.21 -5.84
C LEU A 4 -17.57 7.82 -5.22
N ILE A 5 -18.00 6.77 -5.91
CA ILE A 5 -17.78 5.38 -5.48
C ILE A 5 -16.28 5.08 -5.46
N GLY A 6 -15.55 5.52 -6.48
CA GLY A 6 -14.10 5.39 -6.55
C GLY A 6 -13.38 6.11 -5.39
N LEU A 7 -13.77 7.35 -5.09
CA LEU A 7 -13.21 8.13 -3.98
C LEU A 7 -13.50 7.50 -2.63
N ILE A 8 -14.72 6.99 -2.40
CA ILE A 8 -15.06 6.26 -1.17
C ILE A 8 -14.18 5.01 -1.04
N GLY A 9 -14.06 4.22 -2.12
CA GLY A 9 -13.19 3.05 -2.15
C GLY A 9 -11.74 3.40 -1.83
N LEU A 10 -11.22 4.48 -2.41
CA LEU A 10 -9.89 4.99 -2.14
C LEU A 10 -9.71 5.31 -0.66
N VAL A 11 -10.60 6.12 -0.08
CA VAL A 11 -10.51 6.53 1.33
C VAL A 11 -10.53 5.32 2.26
N LEU A 12 -11.44 4.37 2.03
CA LEU A 12 -11.54 3.17 2.84
C LEU A 12 -10.27 2.33 2.80
N ILE A 13 -9.67 2.13 1.61
CA ILE A 13 -8.43 1.35 1.48
C ILE A 13 -7.25 2.08 2.11
N VAL A 14 -7.13 3.39 1.92
CA VAL A 14 -6.07 4.19 2.55
C VAL A 14 -6.18 4.12 4.08
N ILE A 15 -7.39 4.28 4.63
CA ILE A 15 -7.63 4.13 6.07
C ILE A 15 -7.25 2.74 6.56
N ALA A 16 -7.55 1.68 5.81
CA ALA A 16 -7.18 0.31 6.20
C ALA A 16 -5.66 0.11 6.31
N TRP A 17 -4.87 0.79 5.47
CA TRP A 17 -3.40 0.71 5.51
C TRP A 17 -2.74 1.50 6.64
N ILE A 18 -3.40 2.55 7.15
CA ILE A 18 -2.83 3.44 8.18
C ILE A 18 -2.53 2.69 9.49
N PRO A 19 -3.46 1.94 10.12
CA PRO A 19 -3.21 1.21 11.36
C PRO A 19 -2.08 0.19 11.23
N GLU A 20 -2.05 -0.57 10.12
CA GLU A 20 -1.01 -1.57 9.86
C GLU A 20 0.37 -0.92 9.77
N THR A 21 0.46 0.20 9.03
CA THR A 21 1.71 0.95 8.89
C THR A 21 2.18 1.51 10.22
N ILE A 22 1.27 2.06 11.04
CA ILE A 22 1.58 2.57 12.38
C ILE A 22 2.10 1.43 13.28
N LYS A 23 1.44 0.27 13.29
CA LYS A 23 1.84 -0.90 14.08
C LYS A 23 3.26 -1.36 13.73
N THR A 24 3.55 -1.49 12.44
CA THR A 24 4.88 -1.88 11.94
C THR A 24 5.95 -0.86 12.29
N LEU A 25 5.66 0.43 12.14
CA LEU A 25 6.62 1.51 12.44
C LEU A 25 6.95 1.60 13.94
N LYS A 26 5.93 1.46 14.80
CA LYS A 26 6.10 1.49 16.25
C LYS A 26 6.65 0.17 16.83
N LYS A 27 6.94 -0.84 16.00
CA LYS A 27 7.36 -2.19 16.41
C LYS A 27 6.43 -2.83 17.44
N LEU A 28 5.14 -2.47 17.40
CA LEU A 28 4.17 -2.96 18.37
C LEU A 28 3.82 -4.43 18.08
N GLU A 29 3.84 -4.80 16.80
CA GLU A 29 3.49 -6.15 16.34
C GLU A 29 4.48 -6.59 15.24
N LYS A 30 4.50 -7.90 14.95
CA LYS A 30 5.22 -8.39 13.76
C LYS A 30 4.54 -7.82 12.51
N PRO A 31 5.31 -7.34 11.53
CA PRO A 31 4.74 -6.87 10.27
C PRO A 31 3.99 -8.01 9.57
N ALA A 32 3.08 -7.64 8.66
CA ALA A 32 2.49 -8.56 7.70
C ALA A 32 3.55 -9.42 6.96
N ARG A 33 3.09 -10.55 6.41
CA ARG A 33 3.96 -11.49 5.68
C ARG A 33 4.74 -10.78 4.58
N ILE A 34 6.04 -11.03 4.52
CA ILE A 34 6.93 -10.32 3.61
C ILE A 34 6.57 -10.55 2.14
N GLU A 35 6.08 -11.75 1.80
CA GLU A 35 5.61 -12.12 0.47
C GLU A 35 4.38 -11.29 0.08
N PHE A 36 3.44 -11.07 1.01
CA PHE A 36 2.28 -10.21 0.79
C PHE A 36 2.71 -8.77 0.56
N LEU A 37 3.57 -8.22 1.44
CA LEU A 37 4.05 -6.85 1.33
C LEU A 37 4.80 -6.60 0.02
N MET A 38 5.63 -7.57 -0.41
CA MET A 38 6.36 -7.52 -1.67
C MET A 38 5.41 -7.51 -2.87
N LEU A 39 4.48 -8.47 -2.95
CA LEU A 39 3.53 -8.57 -4.05
C LEU A 39 2.63 -7.32 -4.12
N TYR A 40 2.18 -6.82 -2.97
CA TYR A 40 1.36 -5.62 -2.90
C TYR A 40 2.14 -4.37 -3.34
N PHE A 41 3.40 -4.22 -2.90
CA PHE A 41 4.26 -3.10 -3.29
C PHE A 41 4.48 -3.03 -4.80
N PHE A 42 5.00 -4.11 -5.39
CA PHE A 42 5.27 -4.13 -6.83
C PHE A 42 3.98 -4.13 -7.66
N GLY A 43 2.95 -4.85 -7.21
CA GLY A 43 1.63 -4.83 -7.84
C GLY A 43 1.03 -3.43 -7.90
N SER A 44 1.06 -2.68 -6.80
CA SER A 44 0.58 -1.30 -6.77
C SER A 44 1.40 -0.37 -7.66
N ILE A 45 2.74 -0.53 -7.74
CA ILE A 45 3.55 0.27 -8.69
C ILE A 45 3.09 0.02 -10.14
N LEU A 46 2.94 -1.25 -10.54
CA LEU A 46 2.52 -1.61 -11.89
C LEU A 46 1.10 -1.11 -12.18
N LEU A 47 0.19 -1.19 -11.21
CA LEU A 47 -1.16 -0.66 -11.34
C LEU A 47 -1.19 0.87 -11.40
N THR A 48 -0.33 1.58 -10.68
CA THR A 48 -0.18 3.04 -10.84
C THR A 48 0.28 3.37 -12.26
N MET A 49 1.28 2.67 -12.79
CA MET A 49 1.74 2.88 -14.18
C MET A 49 0.62 2.61 -15.18
N HIS A 50 -0.13 1.53 -15.00
CA HIS A 50 -1.28 1.23 -15.84
C HIS A 50 -2.38 2.31 -15.74
N ALA A 51 -2.68 2.78 -14.54
CA ALA A 51 -3.68 3.82 -14.30
C ALA A 51 -3.36 5.14 -15.01
N ILE A 52 -2.06 5.50 -15.11
CA ILE A 52 -1.60 6.65 -15.90
C ILE A 52 -1.95 6.47 -17.39
N THR A 53 -1.82 5.26 -17.95
CA THR A 53 -2.13 5.00 -19.38
C THR A 53 -3.61 5.20 -19.71
N ILE A 54 -4.50 4.93 -18.76
CA ILE A 54 -5.96 5.12 -18.90
C ILE A 54 -6.45 6.45 -18.32
N ARG A 55 -5.54 7.29 -17.80
CA ARG A 55 -5.83 8.60 -17.18
C ARG A 55 -6.85 8.52 -16.05
N ASP A 56 -6.78 7.49 -15.20
CA ASP A 56 -7.67 7.31 -14.04
C ASP A 56 -7.04 7.91 -12.77
N PRO A 57 -7.42 9.13 -12.35
CA PRO A 57 -6.80 9.78 -11.19
C PRO A 57 -7.10 9.07 -9.87
N VAL A 58 -8.26 8.41 -9.72
CA VAL A 58 -8.61 7.68 -8.51
C VAL A 58 -7.70 6.46 -8.38
N PHE A 59 -7.53 5.70 -9.46
CA PHE A 59 -6.72 4.49 -9.42
C PHE A 59 -5.21 4.79 -9.36
N ILE A 60 -4.76 5.89 -9.98
CA ILE A 60 -3.39 6.43 -9.81
C ILE A 60 -3.14 6.74 -8.34
N THR A 61 -4.04 7.47 -7.69
CA THR A 61 -3.87 7.94 -6.32
C THR A 61 -3.93 6.78 -5.33
N LEU A 62 -4.91 5.89 -5.48
CA LEU A 62 -5.06 4.70 -4.65
C LEU A 62 -3.80 3.84 -4.68
N ASN A 63 -3.36 3.42 -5.87
CA ASN A 63 -2.18 2.55 -5.98
C ASN A 63 -0.89 3.29 -5.64
N GLY A 64 -0.81 4.60 -5.92
CA GLY A 64 0.34 5.42 -5.53
C GLY A 64 0.53 5.42 -4.01
N ILE A 65 -0.51 5.75 -3.25
CA ILE A 65 -0.48 5.72 -1.78
C ILE A 65 -0.22 4.30 -1.29
N ALA A 66 -0.89 3.30 -1.86
CA ALA A 66 -0.75 1.93 -1.41
C ALA A 66 0.67 1.37 -1.67
N SER A 67 1.34 1.78 -2.75
CA SER A 67 2.75 1.47 -3.00
C SER A 67 3.68 2.11 -1.95
N ILE A 68 3.43 3.35 -1.55
CA ILE A 68 4.21 4.02 -0.50
C ILE A 68 4.03 3.28 0.83
N LEU A 69 2.79 3.02 1.24
CA LEU A 69 2.49 2.39 2.53
C LEU A 69 3.00 0.95 2.60
N SER A 70 2.73 0.14 1.57
CA SER A 70 3.25 -1.24 1.50
C SER A 70 4.78 -1.27 1.40
N GLY A 71 5.40 -0.33 0.68
CA GLY A 71 6.86 -0.19 0.59
C GLY A 71 7.53 0.12 1.93
N ILE A 72 6.94 1.02 2.74
CA ILE A 72 7.40 1.30 4.11
C ILE A 72 7.35 0.01 4.97
N ASN A 73 6.23 -0.70 4.92
CA ASN A 73 6.06 -1.95 5.67
C ASN A 73 7.03 -3.04 5.19
N PHE A 74 7.20 -3.19 3.88
CA PHE A 74 8.11 -4.14 3.26
C PHE A 74 9.56 -3.88 3.66
N GLY A 75 10.02 -2.63 3.56
CA GLY A 75 11.37 -2.24 3.97
C GLY A 75 11.63 -2.51 5.46
N LYS A 76 10.66 -2.20 6.33
CA LYS A 76 10.77 -2.54 7.76
C LYS A 76 10.79 -4.05 8.01
N ALA A 77 9.96 -4.82 7.30
CA ALA A 77 9.94 -6.27 7.40
C ALA A 77 11.28 -6.90 7.00
N LEU A 78 11.93 -6.41 5.93
CA LEU A 78 13.26 -6.84 5.51
C LEU A 78 14.32 -6.59 6.59
N VAL A 79 14.33 -5.39 7.18
CA VAL A 79 15.26 -5.04 8.27
C VAL A 79 15.07 -5.94 9.49
N LEU A 80 13.83 -6.30 9.83
CA LEU A 80 13.54 -7.18 10.96
C LEU A 80 13.89 -8.65 10.68
N LYS A 81 13.72 -9.12 9.44
CA LYS A 81 14.09 -10.49 9.04
C LYS A 81 15.60 -10.70 9.09
N GLY A 82 16.40 -9.73 8.66
CA GLY A 82 17.87 -9.81 8.69
C GLY A 82 18.52 -9.66 10.08
N ARG A 83 17.73 -9.36 11.13
CA ARG A 83 18.19 -9.33 12.54
C ARG A 83 18.01 -10.66 13.27
N LYS A 84 17.38 -11.64 12.63
CA LYS A 84 17.21 -13.01 13.14
C LYS A 84 18.22 -13.93 12.48
#